data_AF-A0A930XAB3-F1
#
_entry.id   AF-A0A930XAB3-F1
#
_cell.length_a   1.000
_cell.length_b   1.000
_cell.length_c   1.000
_cell.angle_alpha   90.00
_cell.angle_beta   90.00
_cell.angle_gamma   90.00
#
_symmetry.space_group_name_H-M   'P 1'
#
loop_
_entity.id
_entity.type
_entity.pdbx_description
1 polymer ?
#
loop_
_entity_poly.entity_id
_entity_poly.type
_entity_poly.pdbx_seq_one_letter_code
_entity_poly.pdbx_strand_id
1 'polypeptide(L)' 'MDLEQIKTVKLVEKISSILSPYFIVIVGLYLSDDSFIIGFILIVVGILSLLKVSYQDIISFAVNIKDIFKKDN' A
#
# COMPACT_ATOMS: atom_id res chain seq x y z
N MET A 1 28.85 -11.99 -8.65
CA MET A 1 27.99 -10.79 -8.73
C MET A 1 28.87 -9.61 -8.35
N ASP A 2 28.93 -8.58 -9.18
CA ASP A 2 29.81 -7.43 -8.96
C ASP A 2 29.30 -6.58 -7.77
N LEU A 3 30.21 -6.12 -6.91
CA LEU A 3 29.88 -5.38 -5.68
C LEU A 3 29.16 -4.05 -5.99
N GLU A 4 29.49 -3.44 -7.12
CA GLU A 4 28.88 -2.19 -7.58
C GLU A 4 27.44 -2.39 -8.07
N GLN A 5 27.15 -3.54 -8.71
CA GLN A 5 25.78 -3.92 -9.06
C GLN A 5 24.91 -4.09 -7.81
N ILE A 6 25.43 -4.76 -6.77
CA ILE A 6 24.68 -4.98 -5.52
C ILE A 6 24.31 -3.66 -4.85
N LYS A 7 25.23 -2.69 -4.80
CA LYS A 7 24.94 -1.35 -4.26
C LYS A 7 23.86 -0.63 -5.07
N THR A 8 23.95 -0.70 -6.39
CA THR A 8 23.00 -0.04 -7.29
C THR A 8 21.59 -0.60 -7.11
N VAL A 9 21.45 -1.93 -7.08
CA VAL A 9 20.14 -2.59 -6.87
C VAL A 9 19.54 -2.18 -5.52
N LYS A 10 20.33 -2.18 -4.44
CA LYS A 10 19.85 -1.73 -3.11
C LYS A 10 19.41 -0.28 -3.09
N LEU A 11 20.08 0.59 -3.84
CA LEU A 11 19.67 1.99 -3.97
C LEU A 11 18.32 2.11 -4.68
N VAL A 12 18.16 1.38 -5.79
CA VAL A 12 16.91 1.35 -6.56
C VAL A 12 15.78 0.75 -5.73
N GLU A 13 16.01 -0.31 -4.97
CA GLU A 13 15.03 -0.88 -4.04
C GLU A 13 14.56 0.17 -3.02
N LYS A 14 15.50 0.92 -2.44
CA LYS A 14 15.18 1.95 -1.45
C LYS A 14 14.38 3.10 -2.06
N ILE A 15 14.73 3.54 -3.27
CA ILE A 15 13.99 4.57 -3.99
C ILE A 15 12.60 4.05 -4.37
N SER A 16 12.51 2.85 -4.93
CA SER A 16 11.25 2.20 -5.34
C SER A 16 10.30 2.03 -4.16
N SER A 17 10.81 1.60 -3.00
CA SER A 17 10.03 1.47 -1.77
C SER A 17 9.42 2.80 -1.30
N ILE A 18 10.05 3.93 -1.63
CA ILE A 18 9.54 5.27 -1.29
C ILE A 18 8.61 5.77 -2.38
N LEU A 19 8.97 5.63 -3.66
CA LEU A 19 8.27 6.23 -4.80
C LEU A 19 6.98 5.50 -5.18
N SER A 20 6.97 4.17 -5.09
CA SER A 20 5.84 3.34 -5.51
C SER A 20 4.54 3.66 -4.77
N PRO A 21 4.53 3.82 -3.42
CA PRO A 21 3.33 4.22 -2.70
C PRO A 21 2.74 5.56 -3.19
N TYR A 22 3.59 6.57 -3.42
CA TYR A 22 3.12 7.86 -3.95
C TYR A 22 2.55 7.75 -5.36
N PHE A 23 3.21 6.97 -6.23
CA PHE A 23 2.71 6.72 -7.57
C PHE A 23 1.33 6.08 -7.55
N ILE A 24 1.12 5.09 -6.68
CA ILE A 24 -0.18 4.42 -6.50
C ILE A 24 -1.26 5.43 -6.06
N VAL A 25 -0.96 6.33 -5.12
CA VAL A 25 -1.92 7.37 -4.70
C VAL A 25 -2.27 8.31 -5.84
N ILE A 26 -1.28 8.78 -6.60
CA ILE A 26 -1.49 9.70 -7.73
C ILE A 26 -2.35 9.05 -8.80
N VAL A 27 -2.04 7.80 -9.18
CA VAL A 27 -2.83 7.03 -10.14
C VAL A 27 -4.23 6.76 -9.60
N GLY A 28 -4.36 6.45 -8.31
CA GLY A 28 -5.66 6.25 -7.66
C GLY A 28 -6.54 7.50 -7.70
N LEU A 29 -5.97 8.68 -7.42
CA LEU A 29 -6.67 9.96 -7.55
C LEU A 29 -7.11 10.21 -8.99
N TYR A 30 -6.22 9.98 -9.96
CA TYR A 30 -6.54 10.14 -11.39
C TYR A 30 -7.70 9.23 -11.82
N LEU A 31 -7.67 7.94 -11.42
CA LEU A 31 -8.74 7.00 -11.75
C LEU A 31 -10.02 7.23 -10.94
N SER A 32 -9.98 8.00 -9.84
CA SER A 32 -11.17 8.23 -9.01
C SER A 32 -12.25 9.03 -9.75
N ASP A 33 -11.86 9.81 -10.76
CA ASP A 33 -12.76 10.57 -11.61
C ASP A 33 -13.55 9.66 -12.57
N ASP A 34 -12.89 8.69 -13.20
CA ASP A 34 -13.51 7.76 -14.15
C ASP A 34 -14.13 6.51 -13.49
N SER A 35 -13.53 6.04 -12.41
CA SER A 35 -13.88 4.79 -11.74
C SER A 35 -13.61 4.89 -10.24
N PHE A 36 -14.56 5.51 -9.54
CA PHE A 36 -14.48 5.79 -8.10
C PHE A 36 -14.00 4.60 -7.27
N ILE A 37 -14.55 3.40 -7.49
CA ILE A 37 -14.18 2.21 -6.70
C ILE A 37 -12.70 1.85 -6.89
N ILE A 38 -12.22 1.86 -8.14
CA ILE A 38 -10.82 1.50 -8.45
C ILE A 38 -9.88 2.58 -7.89
N GLY A 39 -10.21 3.85 -8.11
CA GLY A 39 -9.45 4.98 -7.58
C GLY A 39 -9.40 4.95 -6.04
N PHE A 40 -10.53 4.73 -5.38
CA PHE A 40 -10.62 4.64 -3.92
C PHE A 40 -9.75 3.49 -3.37
N ILE A 41 -9.80 2.29 -3.96
CA ILE A 41 -8.97 1.16 -3.54
C ILE A 41 -7.48 1.51 -3.68
N LEU A 42 -7.07 2.08 -4.81
CA LEU A 42 -5.68 2.48 -5.04
C LEU A 42 -5.21 3.53 -4.03
N ILE A 43 -6.02 4.56 -3.75
CA ILE A 43 -5.70 5.59 -2.75
C ILE A 43 -5.52 4.95 -1.38
N VAL A 44 -6.45 4.09 -0.94
CA VAL A 44 -6.37 3.42 0.35
C VAL A 44 -5.12 2.55 0.43
N VAL A 45 -4.83 1.74 -0.59
CA VAL A 45 -3.62 0.90 -0.65
C VAL A 45 -2.36 1.75 -0.63
N GLY A 46 -2.32 2.85 -1.37
CA GLY A 46 -1.19 3.77 -1.41
C GLY A 46 -0.92 4.42 -0.06
N ILE A 47 -1.98 4.89 0.63
CA ILE A 47 -1.88 5.45 1.99
C ILE A 47 -1.42 4.38 3.00
N LEU A 48 -2.00 3.18 2.97
CA LEU A 48 -1.58 2.08 3.86
C LEU A 48 -0.11 1.71 3.64
N SER A 49 0.35 1.75 2.38
CA SER A 49 1.74 1.51 2.03
C SER A 49 2.68 2.61 2.53
N LEU A 50 2.26 3.88 2.47
CA LEU A 50 3.00 5.02 3.07
C LEU A 50 3.09 4.91 4.59
N LEU A 51 2.03 4.44 5.24
CA LEU A 51 1.98 4.19 6.68
C LEU A 51 2.80 2.96 7.11
N LYS A 52 3.47 2.28 6.16
CA LYS A 52 4.24 1.04 6.38
C LYS A 52 3.47 -0.03 7.15
N VAL A 53 2.15 -0.06 6.96
CA VAL A 53 1.28 -1.02 7.63
C VAL A 53 1.66 -2.41 7.12
N SER A 54 2.06 -3.29 8.03
CA SER A 54 2.38 -4.67 7.68
C SER A 54 1.11 -5.41 7.26
N TYR A 55 1.23 -6.39 6.38
CA TYR A 55 0.14 -7.34 6.10
C TYR A 55 -0.42 -7.97 7.38
N GLN A 56 0.43 -8.19 8.38
CA GLN A 56 0.01 -8.71 9.69
C GLN A 56 -0.90 -7.70 10.43
N ASP A 57 -0.59 -6.41 10.36
CA ASP A 57 -1.40 -5.35 10.97
C ASP A 57 -2.77 -5.25 10.26
N ILE A 58 -2.79 -5.39 8.94
CA ILE A 58 -4.03 -5.41 8.14
C ILE A 58 -4.91 -6.61 8.52
N ILE A 59 -4.32 -7.80 8.66
CA ILE A 59 -5.05 -9.02 9.04
C ILE A 59 -5.59 -8.90 10.46
N SER A 60 -4.78 -8.45 11.42
CA SER A 60 -5.22 -8.23 12.80
C SER A 60 -6.36 -7.21 12.88
N PHE A 61 -6.28 -6.13 12.09
CA PHE A 61 -7.35 -5.14 12.02
C PHE A 61 -8.64 -5.73 11.41
N ALA A 62 -8.51 -6.51 10.33
CA ALA A 62 -9.65 -7.16 9.68
C ALA A 62 -10.34 -8.20 10.59
N VAL A 63 -9.56 -8.97 11.36
CA VAL A 63 -10.10 -9.91 12.37
C VAL A 63 -10.84 -9.15 13.46
N ASN A 64 -10.26 -8.07 13.99
CA ASN A 64 -10.91 -7.25 15.02
C ASN A 64 -12.23 -6.64 14.55
N ILE A 65 -12.29 -6.13 13.31
CA ILE A 65 -13.55 -5.60 12.73
C ILE A 65 -14.59 -6.71 12.58
N LYS A 66 -14.16 -7.90 12.12
CA LYS A 66 -15.06 -9.05 11.96
C LYS A 66 -15.65 -9.50 13.29
N ASP A 67 -14.86 -9.51 14.35
CA ASP A 67 -15.31 -9.90 15.69
C ASP A 67 -16.25 -8.86 16.31
N ILE A 68 -16.06 -7.56 16.04
CA ILE A 68 -17.00 -6.51 16.44
C ILE A 68 -18.33 -6.68 15.70
N PHE A 69 -18.30 -6.87 14.38
CA PHE A 69 -19.52 -7.09 13.57
C PHE A 69 -20.28 -8.37 13.93
N LYS A 70 -19.57 -9.42 14.37
CA LYS A 70 -20.18 -10.69 14.77
C LYS A 70 -20.79 -10.63 16.17
N LYS A 71 -20.38 -9.68 17.00
CA LYS A 71 -20.85 -9.53 18.38
C LYS A 71 -22.17 -8.74 18.49
N ASP A 72 -22.52 -7.97 17.45
CA ASP A 72 -23.76 -7.19 17.37
C ASP A 72 -24.91 -7.91 16.62
N ASN A 73 -24.73 -9.19 16.25
CA ASN A 73 -25.74 -10.08 15.68
C ASN A 73 -25.99 -11.28 16.61
#